data_AF-A0A023FXF1-F1
#
_entry.id   AF-A0A023FXF1-F1
#
_cell.length_a   1.000
_cell.length_b   1.000
_cell.length_c   1.000
_cell.angle_alpha   90.00
_cell.angle_beta   90.00
_cell.angle_gamma   90.00
#
_symmetry.space_group_name_H-M   'P 1'
#
loop_
_entity.id
_entity.type
_entity.pdbx_description
1 polymer ?
#
loop_
_entity_poly.entity_id
_entity_poly.type
_entity_poly.pdbx_seq_one_letter_code
_entity_poly.pdbx_strand_id
1 'polypeptide(L)'
;MAYLKFLLTVFVVTCTVAVTSAAFAAAPASPGEYVAFGSAPPASSGAGGAPAAGAPAEETCPPTDGMVPLYVPDPDDCTKYTVCSGGFGMKLDCAPGLHFNKLTNHCDFPPIAQCEESA
;
A
#
# COMPACT_ATOMS: atom_id res chain seq x y z
N MET A 1 23.73 10.06 -48.30
CA MET A 1 23.38 8.97 -47.34
C MET A 1 24.10 9.08 -46.00
N ALA A 2 25.34 9.59 -45.93
CA ALA A 2 26.06 9.79 -44.66
C ALA A 2 25.39 10.81 -43.71
N TYR A 3 24.82 11.90 -44.26
CA TYR A 3 24.16 12.95 -43.48
C TYR A 3 22.89 12.46 -42.75
N LEU A 4 22.07 11.63 -43.40
CA LEU A 4 20.87 11.06 -42.77
C LEU A 4 21.22 10.09 -41.63
N LYS A 5 22.29 9.31 -41.81
CA LYS A 5 22.81 8.43 -40.75
C LYS A 5 23.36 9.26 -39.59
N PHE A 6 24.08 10.34 -39.87
CA PHE A 6 24.58 11.27 -38.85
C PHE A 6 23.43 11.93 -38.07
N LEU A 7 22.39 12.43 -38.74
CA LEU A 7 21.22 13.02 -38.10
C LEU A 7 20.45 12.03 -37.23
N LEU A 8 20.23 10.80 -37.71
CA LEU A 8 19.58 9.75 -36.91
C LEU A 8 20.40 9.39 -35.67
N THR A 9 21.73 9.33 -35.80
CA THR A 9 22.61 9.02 -34.66
C THR A 9 22.59 10.15 -33.64
N VAL A 10 22.63 11.42 -34.07
CA VAL A 10 22.49 12.58 -33.19
C VAL A 10 21.14 12.58 -32.48
N PHE A 11 20.04 12.31 -33.20
CA PHE A 11 18.70 12.28 -32.61
C PHE A 11 18.56 11.20 -31.53
N VAL A 12 19.03 9.98 -31.80
CA VAL A 12 19.02 8.87 -30.84
C VAL A 12 19.86 9.20 -29.61
N VAL A 13 21.08 9.74 -29.79
CA VAL A 13 21.95 10.13 -28.67
C VAL A 13 21.29 11.23 -27.82
N THR A 14 20.71 12.26 -28.46
CA THR A 14 20.00 13.32 -27.72
C THR A 14 18.79 12.80 -26.96
N CYS A 15 18.00 11.88 -27.55
CA CYS A 15 16.88 11.25 -26.86
C CYS A 15 17.36 10.41 -25.66
N THR A 16 18.40 9.61 -25.81
CA THR A 16 18.92 8.79 -24.71
C THR A 16 19.45 9.64 -23.55
N VAL A 17 20.20 10.71 -23.85
CA VAL A 17 20.71 11.65 -22.82
C VAL A 17 19.54 12.33 -22.11
N ALA A 18 18.52 12.81 -22.84
CA ALA A 18 17.35 13.44 -22.25
C ALA A 18 16.58 12.50 -21.30
N VAL A 19 16.41 11.23 -21.68
CA VAL A 19 15.71 10.22 -20.86
C VAL A 19 16.51 9.88 -19.60
N THR A 20 17.84 9.79 -19.68
CA THR A 20 18.68 9.53 -18.48
C THR A 20 18.74 10.71 -17.51
N SER A 21 18.59 11.95 -17.99
CA SER A 21 18.64 13.14 -17.14
C SER A 21 17.36 13.42 -16.34
N ALA A 22 16.25 12.72 -16.63
CA ALA A 22 14.97 12.92 -15.93
C ALA A 22 14.85 12.16 -14.60
N ALA A 23 15.86 11.38 -14.21
CA ALA A 23 15.81 10.52 -13.02
C ALA A 23 16.89 10.88 -11.99
N PHE A 24 16.92 12.11 -11.49
CA PHE A 24 17.57 12.43 -10.19
C PHE A 24 17.17 13.81 -9.65
N ALA A 25 15.90 14.21 -9.79
CA ALA A 25 15.35 15.30 -8.98
C ALA A 25 14.78 14.67 -7.70
N ALA A 26 15.65 14.42 -6.72
CA ALA A 26 15.26 14.16 -5.35
C ALA A 26 14.36 15.32 -4.89
N ALA A 27 13.15 14.98 -4.44
CA ALA A 27 12.22 15.94 -3.88
C ALA A 27 12.87 16.68 -2.69
N PRO A 28 12.67 18.00 -2.56
CA PRO A 28 13.12 18.74 -1.39
C PRO A 28 12.32 18.28 -0.18
N ALA A 29 13.00 17.78 0.84
CA ALA A 29 12.44 17.67 2.18
C ALA A 29 12.14 19.09 2.67
N SER A 30 10.85 19.42 2.77
CA SER A 30 10.36 20.68 3.31
C SER A 30 10.81 20.85 4.78
N PRO A 31 11.44 21.98 5.15
CA PRO A 31 11.62 22.34 6.55
C PRO A 31 10.44 23.20 7.00
N GLY A 32 9.56 22.61 7.81
CA GLY A 32 8.42 23.26 8.46
C GLY A 32 7.45 22.16 8.88
N GLU A 33 7.18 21.89 10.15
CA GLU A 33 6.95 22.84 11.25
C GLU A 33 7.24 22.12 12.57
N TYR A 34 8.16 22.67 13.36
CA TYR A 34 8.39 22.28 14.74
C TYR A 34 7.23 22.85 15.57
N VAL A 35 6.07 22.20 15.58
CA VAL A 35 5.05 22.55 16.56
C VAL A 35 5.52 22.05 17.92
N ALA A 36 5.81 23.01 18.80
CA ALA A 36 6.18 22.79 20.18
C ALA A 36 5.19 21.84 20.86
N PHE A 37 5.68 20.72 21.37
CA PHE A 37 4.94 19.77 22.19
C PHE A 37 4.69 20.37 23.58
N GLY A 38 3.88 21.42 23.63
CA GLY A 38 3.33 21.99 24.85
C GLY A 38 1.90 21.48 25.02
N SER A 39 1.71 20.56 25.97
CA SER A 39 0.46 19.91 26.41
C SER A 39 0.25 18.51 25.81
N ALA A 40 0.66 17.52 26.58
CA ALA A 40 0.43 16.10 26.34
C ALA A 40 -1.08 15.78 26.19
N PRO A 41 -1.49 15.04 25.13
CA PRO A 41 -2.64 14.16 25.19
C PRO A 41 -2.24 12.80 25.80
N PRO A 42 -3.16 12.09 26.48
CA PRO A 42 -2.82 10.88 27.23
C PRO A 42 -2.35 9.77 26.28
N ALA A 43 -1.33 9.04 26.71
CA ALA A 43 -0.87 7.82 26.06
C ALA A 43 -2.05 6.86 25.85
N SER A 44 -2.46 6.68 24.60
CA SER A 44 -3.08 5.42 24.18
C SER A 44 -1.97 4.52 23.68
N SER A 45 -1.40 3.77 24.62
CA SER A 45 -0.49 2.67 24.38
C SER A 45 -1.14 1.65 23.45
N GLY A 46 -0.81 1.71 22.17
CA GLY A 46 -1.09 0.68 21.19
C GLY A 46 0.22 0.33 20.49
N ALA A 47 1.13 -0.31 21.22
CA ALA A 47 2.24 -0.99 20.59
C ALA A 47 1.65 -1.99 19.60
N GLY A 48 2.09 -1.94 18.34
CA GLY A 48 1.84 -2.98 17.37
C GLY A 48 2.29 -4.31 17.95
N GLY A 49 1.33 -5.10 18.41
CA GLY A 49 1.54 -6.51 18.68
C GLY A 49 1.54 -7.21 17.34
N ALA A 50 2.69 -7.68 16.89
CA ALA A 50 2.71 -8.78 15.94
C ALA A 50 1.85 -9.91 16.53
N PRO A 51 0.83 -10.44 15.83
CA PRO A 51 0.07 -11.54 16.37
C PRO A 51 1.03 -12.73 16.52
N ALA A 52 1.10 -13.23 17.75
CA ALA A 52 1.78 -14.46 18.07
C ALA A 52 1.23 -15.57 17.16
N ALA A 53 2.16 -16.35 16.61
CA ALA A 53 1.86 -17.65 16.03
C ALA A 53 1.02 -18.46 17.03
N GLY A 54 -0.26 -18.68 16.72
CA GLY A 54 -1.13 -19.55 17.50
C GLY A 54 -2.57 -19.08 17.64
N ALA A 55 -3.35 -19.12 16.55
CA ALA A 55 -4.81 -19.28 16.55
C ALA A 55 -5.26 -19.74 15.15
N PRO A 56 -6.31 -20.57 15.02
CA PRO A 56 -6.60 -21.28 13.79
C PRO A 56 -7.05 -20.27 12.74
N ALA A 57 -6.26 -20.19 11.69
CA ALA A 57 -6.71 -19.67 10.44
C ALA A 57 -7.60 -20.72 9.82
N GLU A 58 -8.93 -20.63 9.94
CA GLU A 58 -9.73 -21.64 9.25
C GLU A 58 -11.16 -21.28 8.86
N GLU A 59 -11.76 -20.18 9.30
CA GLU A 59 -13.12 -19.83 8.83
C GLU A 59 -13.12 -18.81 7.67
N THR A 60 -12.12 -17.93 7.59
CA THR A 60 -12.14 -16.81 6.61
C THR A 60 -11.21 -17.01 5.42
N CYS A 61 -10.22 -17.91 5.53
CA CYS A 61 -9.23 -18.13 4.50
C CYS A 61 -9.51 -19.42 3.72
N PRO A 62 -9.83 -19.37 2.41
CA PRO A 62 -9.96 -20.57 1.61
C PRO A 62 -8.61 -21.29 1.48
N PRO A 63 -8.60 -22.63 1.47
CA PRO A 63 -7.39 -23.40 1.18
C PRO A 63 -6.92 -23.06 -0.23
N THR A 64 -5.77 -22.41 -0.31
CA THR A 64 -5.12 -21.98 -1.55
C THR A 64 -3.70 -22.52 -1.57
N ASP A 65 -3.12 -22.72 -2.76
CA ASP A 65 -1.73 -23.20 -2.97
C ASP A 65 -0.64 -22.29 -2.36
N GLY A 66 -1.01 -21.22 -1.64
CA GLY A 66 -0.10 -20.39 -0.85
C GLY A 66 0.87 -19.53 -1.64
N MET A 67 0.85 -19.62 -2.98
CA MET A 67 1.77 -18.89 -3.86
C MET A 67 1.48 -17.37 -3.94
N VAL A 68 0.25 -16.94 -3.64
CA VAL A 68 -0.17 -15.53 -3.67
C VAL A 68 -0.97 -15.22 -2.41
N PRO A 69 -0.68 -14.10 -1.70
CA PRO A 69 -1.50 -13.68 -0.58
C PRO A 69 -2.89 -13.28 -1.06
N LEU A 70 -3.92 -13.84 -0.44
CA LEU A 70 -5.30 -13.48 -0.66
C LEU A 70 -5.73 -12.48 0.42
N TYR A 71 -6.39 -11.40 0.01
CA TYR A 71 -6.91 -10.39 0.92
C TYR A 71 -8.43 -10.51 0.97
N VAL A 72 -8.98 -10.68 2.17
CA VAL A 72 -10.41 -10.89 2.39
C VAL A 72 -10.96 -9.75 3.25
N PRO A 73 -11.95 -8.98 2.78
CA PRO A 73 -12.60 -7.96 3.60
C PRO A 73 -13.33 -8.60 4.79
N ASP A 74 -13.42 -7.89 5.91
CA ASP A 74 -14.30 -8.30 6.99
C ASP A 74 -15.77 -7.98 6.63
N PRO A 75 -16.72 -8.89 6.89
CA PRO A 75 -18.14 -8.65 6.55
C PRO A 75 -18.86 -7.71 7.53
N ASP A 76 -18.32 -7.56 8.74
CA ASP A 76 -18.90 -6.78 9.85
C ASP A 76 -18.18 -5.45 10.10
N ASP A 77 -16.97 -5.28 9.54
CA ASP A 77 -16.14 -4.11 9.78
C ASP A 77 -15.29 -3.75 8.56
N CYS A 78 -15.75 -2.75 7.81
CA CYS A 78 -15.02 -2.25 6.64
C CYS A 78 -13.60 -1.74 6.93
N THR A 79 -13.25 -1.44 8.18
CA THR A 79 -11.90 -1.00 8.56
C THR A 79 -10.96 -2.18 8.78
N LYS A 80 -11.43 -3.43 8.65
CA LYS A 80 -10.64 -4.64 8.87
C LYS A 80 -10.58 -5.50 7.62
N TYR A 81 -9.46 -6.20 7.48
CA TYR A 81 -9.25 -7.18 6.42
C TYR A 81 -8.34 -8.31 6.90
N THR A 82 -8.45 -9.46 6.26
CA THR A 82 -7.64 -10.64 6.57
C THR A 82 -6.69 -10.94 5.42
N VAL A 83 -5.42 -11.11 5.72
CA VAL A 83 -4.40 -11.55 4.75
C VAL A 83 -4.16 -13.03 4.94
N CYS A 84 -4.53 -13.81 3.93
CA CYS A 84 -4.42 -15.25 3.88
C CYS A 84 -3.18 -15.66 3.08
N SER A 85 -2.31 -16.48 3.65
CA SER A 85 -1.15 -17.07 2.98
C SER A 85 -0.88 -18.47 3.51
N GLY A 86 -0.82 -19.47 2.62
CA GLY A 86 -0.49 -20.86 2.99
C GLY A 86 -1.47 -21.48 3.99
N GLY A 87 -2.74 -21.11 3.92
CA GLY A 87 -3.76 -21.54 4.90
C GLY A 87 -3.79 -20.74 6.19
N PHE A 88 -2.86 -19.79 6.39
CA PHE A 88 -2.82 -18.91 7.57
C PHE A 88 -3.36 -17.52 7.27
N GLY A 89 -4.31 -17.06 8.08
CA GLY A 89 -4.94 -15.75 8.00
C GLY A 89 -4.49 -14.85 9.14
N MET A 90 -4.08 -13.62 8.81
CA MET A 90 -3.85 -12.56 9.79
C MET A 90 -4.86 -11.44 9.58
N LYS A 91 -5.61 -11.09 10.62
CA LYS A 91 -6.52 -9.94 10.59
C LYS A 91 -5.73 -8.66 10.85
N LEU A 92 -5.90 -7.66 9.98
CA LEU A 92 -5.26 -6.36 10.04
C LEU A 92 -6.32 -5.26 9.97
N ASP A 93 -6.01 -4.14 10.61
CA ASP A 93 -6.82 -2.94 10.60
C ASP A 93 -6.25 -1.94 9.58
N CYS A 94 -7.14 -1.25 8.88
CA CYS A 94 -6.84 -0.08 8.09
C CYS A 94 -6.56 1.13 8.99
N ALA A 95 -5.88 2.14 8.43
CA ALA A 95 -5.73 3.42 9.11
C ALA A 95 -7.11 4.03 9.44
N PRO A 96 -7.22 4.83 10.52
CA PRO A 96 -8.49 5.39 10.93
C PRO A 96 -9.12 6.23 9.81
N GLY A 97 -10.36 5.90 9.46
CA GLY A 97 -11.11 6.55 8.38
C GLY A 97 -10.89 5.99 6.98
N LEU A 98 -10.15 4.88 6.84
CA LEU A 98 -10.01 4.13 5.59
C LEU A 98 -10.73 2.78 5.67
N HIS A 99 -11.24 2.33 4.53
CA HIS A 99 -11.93 1.06 4.37
C HIS A 99 -11.14 0.15 3.42
N PHE A 100 -11.17 -1.15 3.67
CA PHE A 100 -10.50 -2.09 2.79
C PHE A 100 -11.24 -2.21 1.45
N ASN A 101 -10.48 -2.06 0.36
CA ASN A 101 -10.98 -2.18 -1.00
C ASN A 101 -10.55 -3.52 -1.60
N LYS A 102 -11.51 -4.43 -1.79
CA LYS A 102 -11.27 -5.76 -2.38
C LYS A 102 -10.81 -5.73 -3.84
N LEU A 103 -11.03 -4.62 -4.55
CA LEU A 103 -10.61 -4.49 -5.96
C LEU A 103 -9.14 -4.12 -6.08
N THR A 104 -8.67 -3.22 -5.22
CA THR A 104 -7.26 -2.75 -5.20
C THR A 104 -6.40 -3.56 -4.21
N ASN A 105 -7.02 -4.34 -3.33
CA ASN A 105 -6.39 -5.04 -2.20
C ASN A 105 -5.67 -4.10 -1.21
N HIS A 106 -6.18 -2.87 -1.08
CA HIS A 106 -5.60 -1.84 -0.22
C HIS A 106 -6.67 -1.07 0.56
N CYS A 107 -6.24 -0.41 1.64
CA CYS A 107 -7.09 0.52 2.38
C CYS A 107 -7.25 1.81 1.58
N ASP A 108 -8.48 2.16 1.27
CA ASP A 108 -8.87 3.30 0.45
C ASP A 108 -9.94 4.13 1.19
N PHE A 109 -10.27 5.30 0.67
CA PHE A 109 -11.34 6.10 1.26
C PHE A 109 -12.71 5.41 1.12
N PRO A 110 -13.60 5.48 2.12
CA PRO A 110 -14.93 4.87 2.08
C PRO A 110 -15.72 5.03 0.75
N PRO A 111 -15.78 6.22 0.12
CA PRO A 111 -16.52 6.40 -1.14
C PRO A 111 -15.94 5.63 -2.34
N ILE A 112 -14.67 5.23 -2.30
CA ILE A 112 -13.99 4.48 -3.38
C ILE A 112 -13.71 3.03 -3.00
N ALA A 113 -13.71 2.70 -1.71
CA ALA A 113 -13.40 1.36 -1.22
C ALA A 113 -14.48 0.32 -1.58
N GLN A 114 -15.69 0.77 -1.92
CA GLN A 114 -16.82 -0.10 -2.27
C GLN A 114 -17.03 -1.23 -1.26
N CYS A 115 -16.85 -0.91 0.02
CA CYS A 115 -17.13 -1.83 1.09
C CYS A 115 -18.65 -1.90 1.29
N GLU A 116 -19.21 -3.05 0.97
CA GLU A 116 -20.61 -3.36 1.22
C GLU A 116 -20.66 -4.02 2.60
N GLU A 117 -20.91 -3.24 3.64
CA GLU A 117 -21.21 -3.80 4.96
C GLU A 117 -22.47 -4.65 4.80
N SER A 118 -22.41 -5.91 5.26
CA SER A 118 -23.53 -6.86 5.11
C SER A 118 -24.73 -6.35 5.93
N ALA A 119 -25.54 -5.49 5.32
CA ALA A 119 -26.73 -4.90 5.92
C ALA A 119 -27.85 -5.93 6.13
#